data_AF-A0A537XMH1-F1
#
_entry.id   AF-A0A537XMH1-F1
#
_cell.length_a   1.000
_cell.length_b   1.000
_cell.length_c   1.000
_cell.angle_alpha   90.00
_cell.angle_beta   90.00
_cell.angle_gamma   90.00
#
_symmetry.space_group_name_H-M   'P 1'
#
loop_
_entity.id
_entity.type
_entity.pdbx_description
1 polymer ?
#
loop_
_entity_poly.entity_id
_entity_poly.type
_entity_poly.pdbx_seq_one_letter_code
_entity_poly.pdbx_strand_id
1 'polypeptide(L)'
;MREGGEDRTKLEQDRIGRLAGGALENLCGPTVTASFHHASAVQAIVDLIEDGDGGEVLMESGQQAIDYQRRDRFGAVTRVVQARSGSEPYSVISSDLWGAVRRWAALEAPEATFVLHTNGYLFPTAVPAVADRLHRFSRECPSAEDVHVIKVVGLLPDSRLLRHVRLRSGAGPGSAVRADVAWRVQRLIQHNSRSARQDADEVTDHLLVRCAAAGYSGESVVITQEAAARMAGIDVADLEGTCNWGSELAARYRLGLPAGGGVAEPDALPVAVQVRPAVVGGLHSALRRSVEAVTGQPLSAAGARQLLASPNLVLRFEGPGDAAGPGTLLAEEVRVAQAMNPSMRVVTLTEAGP
;
A
#
# COMPACT_ATOMS: atom_id res chain seq x y z
N MET A 1 13.66 -35.76 30.57
CA MET A 1 14.35 -35.23 29.37
C MET A 1 13.44 -34.23 28.68
N ARG A 2 13.49 -32.96 29.11
CA ARG A 2 12.78 -31.82 28.52
C ARG A 2 13.63 -30.56 28.77
N GLU A 3 14.80 -30.50 28.15
CA GLU A 3 15.66 -29.32 28.09
C GLU A 3 16.28 -29.33 26.69
N GLY A 4 16.01 -28.31 25.88
CA GLY A 4 16.47 -28.27 24.47
C GLY A 4 15.61 -27.41 23.53
N GLY A 5 14.46 -26.91 24.01
CA GLY A 5 13.61 -25.98 23.25
C GLY A 5 13.99 -24.51 23.41
N GLU A 6 14.30 -24.07 24.64
CA GLU A 6 14.62 -22.66 24.94
C GLU A 6 15.98 -22.21 24.43
N ASP A 7 16.94 -23.13 24.32
CA ASP A 7 18.29 -22.82 23.85
C ASP A 7 18.32 -22.54 22.33
N ARG A 8 17.42 -23.16 21.55
CA ARG A 8 17.33 -22.97 20.10
C ARG A 8 16.77 -21.60 19.72
N THR A 9 15.73 -21.13 20.41
CA THR A 9 15.14 -19.80 20.20
C THR A 9 16.10 -18.69 20.58
N LYS A 10 16.88 -18.87 21.66
CA LYS A 10 17.94 -17.93 22.06
C LYS A 10 19.09 -17.90 21.05
N LEU A 11 19.51 -19.07 20.56
CA LEU A 11 20.55 -19.18 19.53
C LEU A 11 20.12 -18.59 18.19
N GLU A 12 18.84 -18.72 17.80
CA GLU A 12 18.27 -18.04 16.63
C GLU A 12 18.22 -16.52 16.82
N GLN A 13 17.78 -16.04 17.99
CA GLN A 13 17.79 -14.61 18.33
C GLN A 13 19.21 -14.02 18.31
N ASP A 14 20.19 -14.73 18.87
CA ASP A 14 21.60 -14.30 18.89
C ASP A 14 22.28 -14.39 17.52
N ARG A 15 21.82 -15.29 16.65
CA ARG A 15 22.32 -15.43 15.27
C ARG A 15 21.72 -14.37 14.35
N ILE A 16 20.43 -14.07 14.50
CA ILE A 16 19.77 -12.93 13.85
C ILE A 16 20.41 -11.62 14.32
N GLY A 17 20.69 -11.46 15.62
CA GLY A 17 21.38 -10.27 16.15
C GLY A 17 22.79 -10.08 15.57
N ARG A 18 23.55 -11.16 15.34
CA ARG A 18 24.92 -11.10 14.79
C ARG A 18 24.97 -10.93 13.27
N LEU A 19 24.05 -11.55 12.51
CA LEU A 19 23.95 -11.36 11.05
C LEU A 19 23.34 -9.99 10.70
N ALA A 20 22.43 -9.50 11.55
CA ALA A 20 21.93 -8.15 11.43
C ALA A 20 23.02 -7.12 11.74
N GLY A 21 23.97 -7.37 12.64
CA GLY A 21 25.02 -6.41 13.04
C GLY A 21 25.77 -5.71 11.90
N GLY A 22 26.21 -6.45 10.88
CA GLY A 22 26.95 -5.86 9.74
C GLY A 22 26.08 -5.11 8.71
N ALA A 23 24.79 -5.45 8.60
CA ALA A 23 23.82 -4.74 7.76
C ALA A 23 23.15 -3.58 8.52
N LEU A 24 23.01 -3.73 9.85
CA LEU A 24 22.52 -2.74 10.81
C LEU A 24 23.52 -1.61 10.97
N GLU A 25 24.83 -1.83 10.89
CA GLU A 25 25.81 -0.73 10.97
C GLU A 25 25.62 0.33 9.86
N ASN A 26 25.05 -0.03 8.71
CA ASN A 26 24.65 0.93 7.67
C ASN A 26 23.21 1.47 7.83
N LEU A 27 22.40 0.88 8.71
CA LEU A 27 21.02 1.29 9.01
C LEU A 27 20.92 2.06 10.35
N CYS A 28 21.88 1.92 11.26
CA CYS A 28 21.95 2.49 12.60
C CYS A 28 22.59 3.90 12.64
N GLY A 29 22.35 4.71 11.60
CA GLY A 29 22.37 6.16 11.80
C GLY A 29 21.13 6.59 12.60
N PRO A 30 21.05 7.84 13.07
CA PRO A 30 19.84 8.37 13.74
C PRO A 30 18.58 8.38 12.84
N THR A 31 18.65 7.84 11.62
CA THR A 31 17.53 7.61 10.72
C THR A 31 17.90 6.46 9.77
N VAL A 32 17.18 5.34 9.86
CA VAL A 32 17.32 4.23 8.90
C VAL A 32 16.89 4.77 7.52
N THR A 33 17.82 4.93 6.59
CA THR A 33 17.45 5.29 5.20
C THR A 33 16.87 4.07 4.51
N ALA A 34 15.56 3.86 4.69
CA ALA A 34 14.83 2.78 4.07
C ALA A 34 14.82 2.95 2.54
N SER A 35 15.34 1.95 1.83
CA SER A 35 15.07 1.82 0.40
C SER A 35 13.55 1.69 0.17
N PHE A 36 13.10 2.07 -1.03
CA PHE A 36 11.68 2.04 -1.37
C PHE A 36 11.01 0.67 -1.16
N HIS A 37 11.69 -0.42 -1.54
CA HIS A 37 11.14 -1.77 -1.37
C HIS A 37 10.97 -2.16 0.11
N HIS A 38 11.90 -1.79 1.00
CA HIS A 38 11.77 -2.06 2.44
C HIS A 38 10.60 -1.27 3.03
N ALA A 39 10.49 0.03 2.68
CA ALA A 39 9.38 0.85 3.13
C ALA A 39 8.02 0.33 2.62
N SER A 40 7.98 -0.18 1.39
CA SER A 40 6.79 -0.82 0.81
C SER A 40 6.40 -2.13 1.51
N ALA A 41 7.38 -2.91 1.97
CA ALA A 41 7.14 -4.11 2.75
C ALA A 41 6.53 -3.78 4.12
N VAL A 42 7.06 -2.75 4.81
CA VAL A 42 6.47 -2.29 6.07
C VAL A 42 5.06 -1.72 5.84
N GLN A 43 4.82 -1.01 4.74
CA GLN A 43 3.48 -0.60 4.37
C GLN A 43 2.52 -1.79 4.28
N ALA A 44 2.93 -2.91 3.68
CA ALA A 44 2.10 -4.12 3.62
C ALA A 44 1.81 -4.74 5.00
N ILE A 45 2.75 -4.64 5.95
CA ILE A 45 2.55 -5.06 7.35
C ILE A 45 1.52 -4.16 8.03
N VAL A 46 1.61 -2.85 7.83
CA VAL A 46 0.63 -1.91 8.39
C VAL A 46 -0.74 -2.09 7.75
N ASP A 47 -0.82 -2.34 6.44
CA ASP A 47 -2.06 -2.71 5.75
C ASP A 47 -2.70 -3.96 6.38
N LEU A 48 -1.89 -4.97 6.74
CA LEU A 48 -2.37 -6.19 7.40
C LEU A 48 -3.00 -5.90 8.77
N ILE A 49 -2.42 -4.97 9.56
CA ILE A 49 -2.99 -4.55 10.84
C ILE A 49 -4.31 -3.80 10.61
N GLU A 50 -4.32 -2.83 9.69
CA GLU A 50 -5.45 -1.92 9.46
C GLU A 50 -6.69 -2.56 8.81
N ASP A 51 -6.52 -3.66 8.08
CA ASP A 51 -7.64 -4.29 7.39
C ASP A 51 -8.54 -5.10 8.30
N GLY A 52 -8.06 -5.57 9.46
CA GLY A 52 -8.89 -6.21 10.48
C GLY A 52 -9.39 -7.63 10.12
N ASP A 53 -9.35 -8.02 8.84
CA ASP A 53 -9.87 -9.30 8.35
C ASP A 53 -9.01 -10.54 8.71
N GLY A 54 -7.89 -10.33 9.41
CA GLY A 54 -6.90 -11.38 9.69
C GLY A 54 -5.98 -11.69 8.51
N GLY A 55 -5.23 -12.78 8.64
CA GLY A 55 -4.37 -13.32 7.58
C GLY A 55 -2.89 -13.07 7.82
N GLU A 56 -2.12 -13.11 6.73
CA GLU A 56 -0.66 -13.05 6.77
C GLU A 56 -0.06 -12.41 5.53
N VAL A 57 1.18 -11.96 5.67
CA VAL A 57 2.04 -11.55 4.56
C VAL A 57 3.26 -12.46 4.53
N LEU A 58 3.44 -13.17 3.43
CA LEU A 58 4.66 -13.90 3.09
C LEU A 58 5.59 -12.94 2.35
N MET A 59 6.84 -12.81 2.78
CA MET A 59 7.83 -11.92 2.19
C MET A 59 9.07 -12.69 1.75
N GLU A 60 9.56 -12.38 0.56
CA GLU A 60 10.81 -12.82 0.00
C GLU A 60 11.63 -11.60 -0.34
N SER A 61 12.59 -11.30 0.53
CA SER A 61 13.38 -10.08 0.41
C SER A 61 14.64 -10.32 -0.41
N GLY A 62 14.86 -9.46 -1.40
CA GLY A 62 16.09 -9.39 -2.19
C GLY A 62 16.77 -8.02 -2.06
N GLN A 63 17.97 -7.88 -2.61
CA GLN A 63 18.77 -6.65 -2.46
C GLN A 63 18.14 -5.41 -3.12
N GLN A 64 17.41 -5.58 -4.22
CA GLN A 64 16.83 -4.46 -4.99
C GLN A 64 15.31 -4.51 -5.10
N ALA A 65 14.70 -5.64 -4.71
CA ALA A 65 13.27 -5.85 -4.74
C ALA A 65 12.86 -6.77 -3.59
N ILE A 66 11.62 -6.60 -3.13
CA ILE A 66 10.94 -7.52 -2.21
C ILE A 66 9.70 -8.01 -2.92
N ASP A 67 9.56 -9.33 -2.98
CA ASP A 67 8.33 -9.99 -3.38
C ASP A 67 7.52 -10.28 -2.11
N TYR A 68 6.23 -9.96 -2.10
CA TYR A 68 5.36 -10.32 -1.00
C TYR A 68 3.99 -10.77 -1.46
N GLN A 69 3.44 -11.76 -0.76
CA GLN A 69 2.12 -12.32 -0.99
C GLN A 69 1.27 -12.05 0.24
N ARG A 70 0.11 -11.47 0.03
CA ARG A 70 -0.90 -11.32 1.06
C ARG A 70 -1.90 -12.46 0.96
N ARG A 71 -2.17 -13.08 2.10
CA ARG A 71 -3.17 -14.12 2.27
C ARG A 71 -4.23 -13.64 3.25
N ASP A 72 -5.47 -14.00 2.97
CA ASP A 72 -6.56 -13.79 3.92
C ASP A 72 -6.50 -14.78 5.10
N ARG A 73 -7.44 -14.67 6.04
CA ARG A 73 -7.56 -15.60 7.18
C ARG A 73 -7.82 -17.06 6.79
N PHE A 74 -8.25 -17.32 5.56
CA PHE A 74 -8.48 -18.67 5.04
C PHE A 74 -7.26 -19.22 4.27
N GLY A 75 -6.18 -18.43 4.19
CA GLY A 75 -4.95 -18.79 3.49
C GLY A 75 -5.00 -18.54 1.98
N ALA A 76 -6.08 -17.99 1.45
CA ALA A 76 -6.19 -17.69 0.03
C ALA A 76 -5.34 -16.46 -0.32
N VAL A 77 -4.55 -16.56 -1.40
CA VAL A 77 -3.73 -15.44 -1.88
C VAL A 77 -4.63 -14.39 -2.51
N THR A 78 -4.67 -13.19 -1.91
CA THR A 78 -5.51 -12.07 -2.37
C THR A 78 -4.71 -11.03 -3.13
N ARG A 79 -3.41 -10.90 -2.83
CA ARG A 79 -2.53 -9.96 -3.51
C ARG A 79 -1.10 -10.50 -3.59
N VAL A 80 -0.45 -10.30 -4.72
CA VAL A 80 0.97 -10.56 -4.92
C VAL A 80 1.62 -9.29 -5.40
N VAL A 81 2.69 -8.86 -4.74
CA VAL A 81 3.38 -7.61 -5.06
C VAL A 81 4.86 -7.85 -5.23
N GLN A 82 5.43 -7.22 -6.25
CA GLN A 82 6.87 -7.00 -6.34
C GLN A 82 7.16 -5.52 -6.12
N ALA A 83 7.75 -5.17 -4.99
CA ALA A 83 8.21 -3.82 -4.71
C ALA A 83 9.70 -3.68 -5.09
N ARG A 84 10.04 -2.72 -5.94
CA ARG A 84 11.41 -2.54 -6.47
C ARG A 84 11.89 -1.11 -6.30
N SER A 85 13.12 -0.97 -5.81
CA SER A 85 13.83 0.32 -5.80
C SER A 85 14.45 0.60 -7.17
N GLY A 86 14.10 1.74 -7.77
CA GLY A 86 14.79 2.33 -8.90
C GLY A 86 15.86 3.30 -8.42
N SER A 87 17.11 3.08 -8.82
CA SER A 87 18.25 3.97 -8.53
C SER A 87 18.32 5.17 -9.47
N GLU A 88 17.72 5.06 -10.66
CA GLU A 88 17.75 6.07 -11.72
C GLU A 88 16.34 6.26 -12.34
N PRO A 89 16.05 7.43 -12.94
CA PRO A 89 14.88 7.59 -13.80
C PRO A 89 14.89 6.51 -14.89
N TYR A 90 13.71 5.99 -15.25
CA TYR A 90 13.57 4.98 -16.31
C TYR A 90 14.25 3.63 -16.03
N SER A 91 14.51 3.29 -14.77
CA SER A 91 15.19 2.04 -14.38
C SER A 91 14.37 0.76 -14.55
N VAL A 92 13.09 0.84 -14.94
CA VAL A 92 12.22 -0.34 -15.15
C VAL A 92 11.99 -0.60 -16.62
N ILE A 93 12.55 -1.71 -17.12
CA ILE A 93 12.50 -2.09 -18.54
C ILE A 93 11.50 -3.22 -18.79
N SER A 94 11.12 -3.43 -20.06
CA SER A 94 10.11 -4.42 -20.46
C SER A 94 10.40 -5.84 -19.99
N SER A 95 11.68 -6.24 -19.93
CA SER A 95 12.08 -7.58 -19.47
C SER A 95 11.85 -7.78 -17.98
N ASP A 96 11.98 -6.73 -17.15
CA ASP A 96 11.65 -6.81 -15.73
C ASP A 96 10.14 -7.06 -15.55
N LEU A 97 9.33 -6.28 -16.28
CA LEU A 97 7.87 -6.36 -16.21
C LEU A 97 7.37 -7.74 -16.65
N TRP A 98 7.80 -8.23 -17.82
CA TRP A 98 7.43 -9.59 -18.28
C TRP A 98 8.01 -10.68 -17.39
N GLY A 99 9.20 -10.45 -16.82
CA GLY A 99 9.80 -11.35 -15.84
C GLY A 99 8.91 -11.54 -14.61
N ALA A 100 8.37 -10.46 -14.06
CA ALA A 100 7.42 -10.50 -12.95
C ALA A 100 6.13 -11.23 -13.33
N VAL A 101 5.51 -10.87 -14.45
CA VAL A 101 4.26 -11.51 -14.91
C VAL A 101 4.45 -13.01 -15.15
N ARG A 102 5.59 -13.45 -15.68
CA ARG A 102 5.88 -14.90 -15.84
C ARG A 102 6.02 -15.62 -14.52
N ARG A 103 6.68 -15.03 -13.52
CA ARG A 103 6.77 -15.63 -12.18
C ARG A 103 5.37 -15.79 -11.56
N TRP A 104 4.52 -14.78 -11.73
CA TRP A 104 3.15 -14.82 -11.24
C TRP A 104 2.25 -15.81 -11.97
N ALA A 105 2.49 -16.05 -13.27
CA ALA A 105 1.75 -17.05 -14.03
C ALA A 105 1.95 -18.48 -13.52
N ALA A 106 3.01 -18.74 -12.75
CA ALA A 106 3.26 -20.02 -12.10
C ALA A 106 2.54 -20.16 -10.74
N LEU A 107 1.90 -19.10 -10.23
CA LEU A 107 1.19 -19.12 -8.95
C LEU A 107 -0.25 -19.59 -9.13
N GLU A 108 -0.70 -20.53 -8.30
CA GLU A 108 -2.10 -20.95 -8.21
C GLU A 108 -2.93 -19.94 -7.40
N ALA A 109 -3.15 -18.75 -7.97
CA ALA A 109 -3.84 -17.64 -7.30
C ALA A 109 -4.82 -16.92 -8.25
N PRO A 110 -5.95 -17.56 -8.62
CA PRO A 110 -6.83 -17.07 -9.68
C PRO A 110 -7.57 -15.77 -9.33
N GLU A 111 -7.81 -15.52 -8.04
CA GLU A 111 -8.52 -14.33 -7.55
C GLU A 111 -7.56 -13.23 -7.04
N ALA A 112 -6.24 -13.45 -7.15
CA ALA A 112 -5.28 -12.49 -6.65
C ALA A 112 -5.13 -11.27 -7.58
N THR A 113 -4.91 -10.10 -6.97
CA THR A 113 -4.40 -8.94 -7.70
C THR A 113 -2.87 -8.98 -7.71
N PHE A 114 -2.26 -8.70 -8.86
CA PHE A 114 -0.82 -8.73 -9.02
C PHE A 114 -0.29 -7.32 -9.24
N VAL A 115 0.72 -6.89 -8.49
CA VAL A 115 1.16 -5.49 -8.49
C VAL A 115 2.68 -5.43 -8.65
N LEU A 116 3.17 -4.68 -9.64
CA LEU A 116 4.55 -4.23 -9.66
C LEU A 116 4.59 -2.81 -9.13
N HIS A 117 5.34 -2.58 -8.04
CA HIS A 117 5.41 -1.31 -7.35
C HIS A 117 6.84 -0.77 -7.36
N THR A 118 7.04 0.45 -7.82
CA THR A 118 8.37 1.05 -7.90
C THR A 118 8.34 2.56 -7.73
N ASN A 119 9.39 3.11 -7.13
CA ASN A 119 9.69 4.54 -7.13
C ASN A 119 10.32 5.02 -8.44
N GLY A 120 10.84 4.10 -9.27
CA GLY A 120 11.39 4.42 -10.59
C GLY A 120 10.29 4.69 -11.63
N TYR A 121 10.68 5.31 -12.74
CA TYR A 121 9.80 5.44 -13.91
C TYR A 121 9.98 4.25 -14.86
N LEU A 122 8.92 3.93 -15.60
CA LEU A 122 9.00 2.93 -16.67
C LEU A 122 9.82 3.50 -17.82
N PHE A 123 10.78 2.74 -18.35
CA PHE A 123 11.51 3.12 -19.55
C PHE A 123 10.53 3.43 -20.70
N PRO A 124 10.76 4.45 -21.56
CA PRO A 124 9.76 4.87 -22.55
C PRO A 124 9.26 3.76 -23.47
N THR A 125 10.12 2.78 -23.80
CA THR A 125 9.74 1.62 -24.61
C THR A 125 8.94 0.57 -23.81
N ALA A 126 9.08 0.51 -22.49
CA ALA A 126 8.34 -0.40 -21.62
C ALA A 126 6.84 -0.08 -21.55
N VAL A 127 6.48 1.18 -21.75
CA VAL A 127 5.07 1.63 -21.76
C VAL A 127 4.28 0.97 -22.90
N PRO A 128 4.60 1.20 -24.19
CA PRO A 128 3.90 0.52 -25.29
C PRO A 128 4.23 -0.97 -25.34
N ALA A 129 5.40 -1.41 -24.87
CA ALA A 129 5.78 -2.82 -24.85
C ALA A 129 4.94 -3.65 -23.89
N VAL A 130 4.57 -3.10 -22.73
CA VAL A 130 3.99 -3.87 -21.63
C VAL A 130 2.79 -3.17 -21.01
N ALA A 131 2.96 -1.96 -20.50
CA ALA A 131 1.92 -1.27 -19.72
C ALA A 131 0.62 -1.10 -20.52
N ASP A 132 0.71 -0.61 -21.75
CA ASP A 132 -0.44 -0.43 -22.62
C ASP A 132 -1.12 -1.75 -22.98
N ARG A 133 -0.33 -2.81 -23.16
CA ARG A 133 -0.85 -4.15 -23.45
C ARG A 133 -1.63 -4.69 -22.25
N LEU A 134 -1.03 -4.68 -21.07
CA LEU A 134 -1.68 -5.11 -19.82
C LEU A 134 -2.95 -4.29 -19.55
N HIS A 135 -2.93 -2.99 -19.84
CA HIS A 135 -4.12 -2.15 -19.75
C HIS A 135 -5.24 -2.62 -20.68
N ARG A 136 -4.94 -2.91 -21.96
CA ARG A 136 -5.92 -3.46 -22.91
C ARG A 136 -6.45 -4.83 -22.49
N PHE A 137 -5.61 -5.71 -21.95
CA PHE A 137 -6.07 -6.99 -21.37
C PHE A 137 -7.02 -6.77 -20.18
N SER A 138 -6.70 -5.85 -19.27
CA SER A 138 -7.57 -5.52 -18.13
C SER A 138 -8.95 -4.97 -18.51
N ARG A 139 -9.06 -4.40 -19.71
CA ARG A 139 -10.31 -3.87 -20.28
C ARG A 139 -11.02 -4.84 -21.21
N GLU A 140 -10.50 -6.07 -21.31
CA GLU A 140 -11.01 -7.11 -22.20
C GLU A 140 -11.06 -6.66 -23.68
N CYS A 141 -10.13 -5.78 -24.07
CA CYS A 141 -9.99 -5.27 -25.44
C CYS A 141 -8.58 -5.49 -26.03
N PRO A 142 -7.96 -6.68 -25.90
CA PRO A 142 -6.65 -6.92 -26.50
C PRO A 142 -6.73 -6.89 -28.03
N SER A 143 -5.72 -6.30 -28.67
CA SER A 143 -5.55 -6.37 -30.13
C SER A 143 -4.95 -7.72 -30.55
N ALA A 144 -5.01 -8.03 -31.86
CA ALA A 144 -4.37 -9.22 -32.40
C ALA A 144 -2.85 -9.23 -32.16
N GLU A 145 -2.22 -8.05 -32.19
CA GLU A 145 -0.80 -7.88 -31.87
C GLU A 145 -0.52 -8.21 -30.40
N ASP A 146 -1.37 -7.74 -29.48
CA ASP A 146 -1.20 -8.02 -28.05
C ASP A 146 -1.27 -9.52 -27.76
N VAL A 147 -2.24 -10.20 -28.36
CA VAL A 147 -2.39 -11.66 -28.24
C VAL A 147 -1.16 -12.38 -28.78
N HIS A 148 -0.61 -11.93 -29.92
CA HIS A 148 0.60 -12.51 -30.49
C HIS A 148 1.80 -12.33 -29.55
N VAL A 149 2.04 -11.12 -29.05
CA VAL A 149 3.14 -10.82 -28.13
C VAL A 149 3.03 -11.64 -26.84
N ILE A 150 1.84 -11.75 -26.25
CA ILE A 150 1.63 -12.56 -25.04
C ILE A 150 1.99 -14.03 -25.26
N LYS A 151 1.61 -14.61 -26.41
CA LYS A 151 2.01 -15.97 -26.78
C LYS A 151 3.53 -16.10 -26.92
N VAL A 152 4.19 -15.14 -27.57
CA VAL A 152 5.66 -15.12 -27.73
C VAL A 152 6.38 -15.03 -26.38
N VAL A 153 5.82 -14.29 -25.43
CA VAL A 153 6.35 -14.18 -24.05
C VAL A 153 6.14 -15.47 -23.24
N GLY A 154 5.34 -16.42 -23.75
CA GLY A 154 5.08 -17.71 -23.11
C GLY A 154 3.91 -17.68 -22.11
N LEU A 155 2.98 -16.73 -22.28
CA LEU A 155 1.82 -16.57 -21.42
C LEU A 155 0.54 -16.96 -22.17
N LEU A 156 -0.49 -17.37 -21.42
CA LEU A 156 -1.82 -17.66 -21.98
C LEU A 156 -2.60 -16.35 -22.14
N PRO A 157 -3.04 -15.97 -23.36
CA PRO A 157 -3.79 -14.72 -23.60
C PRO A 157 -5.10 -14.62 -22.83
N ASP A 158 -5.75 -15.76 -22.58
CA ASP A 158 -7.01 -15.81 -21.85
C ASP A 158 -6.82 -15.91 -20.33
N SER A 159 -5.57 -15.83 -19.86
CA SER A 159 -5.26 -15.90 -18.43
C SER A 159 -5.90 -14.75 -17.66
N ARG A 160 -6.58 -15.08 -16.56
CA ARG A 160 -7.12 -14.10 -15.60
C ARG A 160 -6.03 -13.20 -15.03
N LEU A 161 -4.79 -13.71 -14.88
CA LEU A 161 -3.63 -12.93 -14.45
C LEU A 161 -3.52 -11.62 -15.22
N LEU A 162 -3.58 -11.66 -16.55
CA LEU A 162 -3.39 -10.48 -17.40
C LEU A 162 -4.46 -9.41 -17.18
N ARG A 163 -5.63 -9.80 -16.66
CA ARG A 163 -6.71 -8.86 -16.31
C ARG A 163 -6.47 -8.19 -14.95
N HIS A 164 -5.64 -8.78 -14.10
CA HIS A 164 -5.46 -8.41 -12.69
C HIS A 164 -4.04 -7.95 -12.34
N VAL A 165 -3.15 -7.87 -13.33
CA VAL A 165 -1.84 -7.20 -13.18
C VAL A 165 -2.03 -5.68 -13.17
N ARG A 166 -1.31 -5.01 -12.27
CA ARG A 166 -1.24 -3.56 -12.08
C ARG A 166 0.21 -3.09 -12.01
N LEU A 167 0.49 -1.95 -12.61
CA LEU A 167 1.80 -1.32 -12.59
C LEU A 167 1.71 0.01 -11.84
N ARG A 168 2.52 0.18 -10.80
CA ARG A 168 2.62 1.38 -9.98
C ARG A 168 4.05 1.91 -10.08
N SER A 169 4.28 2.88 -10.95
CA SER A 169 5.58 3.54 -11.14
C SER A 169 5.55 4.96 -10.63
N GLY A 170 6.73 5.51 -10.30
CA GLY A 170 6.85 6.88 -9.81
C GLY A 170 6.22 7.10 -8.44
N ALA A 171 6.21 6.09 -7.58
CA ALA A 171 5.59 6.15 -6.24
C ALA A 171 6.27 7.13 -5.25
N GLY A 172 7.34 7.82 -5.67
CA GLY A 172 8.12 8.72 -4.84
C GLY A 172 9.18 7.99 -3.99
N PRO A 173 10.04 8.74 -3.27
CA PRO A 173 11.16 8.16 -2.54
C PRO A 173 10.71 7.29 -1.37
N GLY A 174 11.55 6.32 -0.97
CA GLY A 174 11.28 5.45 0.19
C GLY A 174 11.06 6.21 1.50
N SER A 175 11.65 7.40 1.65
CA SER A 175 11.42 8.29 2.79
C SER A 175 9.97 8.79 2.87
N ALA A 176 9.32 9.08 1.74
CA ALA A 176 7.91 9.44 1.71
C ALA A 176 7.04 8.25 2.14
N VAL A 177 7.39 7.03 1.68
CA VAL A 177 6.76 5.77 2.11
C VAL A 177 6.87 5.56 3.61
N ARG A 178 8.08 5.70 4.15
CA ARG A 178 8.33 5.62 5.60
C ARG A 178 7.52 6.66 6.37
N ALA A 179 7.45 7.91 5.91
CA ALA A 179 6.71 8.96 6.60
C ALA A 179 5.19 8.70 6.64
N ASP A 180 4.61 8.10 5.59
CA ASP A 180 3.20 7.70 5.64
C ASP A 180 2.97 6.52 6.57
N VAL A 181 3.85 5.51 6.52
CA VAL A 181 3.84 4.37 7.45
C VAL A 181 3.91 4.85 8.90
N ALA A 182 4.87 5.72 9.23
CA ALA A 182 5.02 6.28 10.57
C ALA A 182 3.76 7.05 11.01
N TRP A 183 3.17 7.85 10.11
CA TRP A 183 1.90 8.52 10.40
C TRP A 183 0.76 7.54 10.67
N ARG A 184 0.64 6.45 9.90
CA ARG A 184 -0.39 5.40 10.11
C ARG A 184 -0.18 4.65 11.42
N VAL A 185 1.06 4.26 11.72
CA VAL A 185 1.46 3.63 12.98
C VAL A 185 1.13 4.56 14.15
N GLN A 186 1.44 5.85 14.06
CA GLN A 186 1.09 6.84 15.09
C GLN A 186 -0.41 6.85 15.37
N ARG A 187 -1.26 6.76 14.34
CA ARG A 187 -2.72 6.67 14.53
C ARG A 187 -3.13 5.37 15.20
N LEU A 188 -2.57 4.25 14.77
CA LEU A 188 -2.83 2.96 15.43
C LEU A 188 -2.46 2.99 16.92
N ILE A 189 -1.30 3.57 17.28
CA ILE A 189 -0.86 3.74 18.66
C ILE A 189 -1.82 4.67 19.43
N GLN A 190 -2.22 5.80 18.84
CA GLN A 190 -3.13 6.76 19.49
C GLN A 190 -4.53 6.19 19.76
N HIS A 191 -5.02 5.31 18.90
CA HIS A 191 -6.29 4.60 19.12
C HIS A 191 -6.18 3.53 20.21
N ASN A 192 -4.98 2.95 20.40
CA ASN A 192 -4.68 1.96 21.41
C ASN A 192 -4.20 2.65 22.70
N SER A 193 -5.16 3.09 23.52
CA SER A 193 -4.97 3.88 24.76
C SER A 193 -3.96 3.33 25.78
N ARG A 194 -3.50 2.07 25.65
CA ARG A 194 -2.44 1.47 26.49
C ARG A 194 -1.01 1.83 26.05
N SER A 195 -0.81 2.34 24.84
CA SER A 195 0.51 2.48 24.20
C SER A 195 1.03 3.92 24.11
N ALA A 196 0.51 4.85 24.92
CA ALA A 196 0.82 6.29 24.89
C ALA A 196 2.30 6.70 25.10
N ARG A 197 3.22 5.74 25.24
CA ARG A 197 4.67 5.96 25.36
C ARG A 197 5.50 5.49 24.16
N GLN A 198 4.90 4.84 23.16
CA GLN A 198 5.63 4.36 21.99
C GLN A 198 5.75 5.46 20.93
N ASP A 199 6.97 5.67 20.44
CA ASP A 199 7.24 6.53 19.29
C ASP A 199 6.97 5.75 17.99
N ALA A 200 6.12 6.30 17.11
CA ALA A 200 5.79 5.67 15.84
C ALA A 200 6.99 5.54 14.91
N ASP A 201 7.97 6.45 14.99
CA ASP A 201 9.19 6.34 14.20
C ASP A 201 10.04 5.16 14.67
N GLU A 202 10.17 4.94 15.99
CA GLU A 202 10.87 3.78 16.57
C GLU A 202 10.19 2.47 16.17
N VAL A 203 8.87 2.40 16.24
CA VAL A 203 8.10 1.22 15.81
C VAL A 203 8.30 0.96 14.33
N THR A 204 8.25 2.01 13.50
CA THR A 204 8.46 1.91 12.06
C THR A 204 9.87 1.41 11.74
N ASP A 205 10.89 1.93 12.42
CA ASP A 205 12.28 1.51 12.24
C ASP A 205 12.49 0.07 12.70
N HIS A 206 11.85 -0.35 13.79
CA HIS A 206 11.88 -1.75 14.23
C HIS A 206 11.27 -2.69 13.17
N LEU A 207 10.12 -2.34 12.57
CA LEU A 207 9.52 -3.09 11.48
C LEU A 207 10.42 -3.14 10.23
N LEU A 208 11.07 -2.01 9.89
CA LEU A 208 12.02 -1.92 8.78
C LEU A 208 13.22 -2.85 8.97
N VAL A 209 13.83 -2.84 10.16
CA VAL A 209 14.96 -3.71 10.49
C VAL A 209 14.57 -5.18 10.36
N ARG A 210 13.39 -5.57 10.82
CA ARG A 210 12.89 -6.95 10.70
C ARG A 210 12.70 -7.36 9.24
N CYS A 211 12.13 -6.48 8.41
CA CYS A 211 11.97 -6.73 6.97
C CYS A 211 13.32 -6.85 6.24
N ALA A 212 14.29 -6.02 6.61
CA ALA A 212 15.62 -6.05 6.02
C ALA A 212 16.39 -7.32 6.43
N ALA A 213 16.36 -7.69 7.72
CA ALA A 213 17.04 -8.89 8.24
C ALA A 213 16.56 -10.18 7.56
N ALA A 214 15.26 -10.27 7.24
CA ALA A 214 14.69 -11.36 6.45
C ALA A 214 15.33 -11.52 5.06
N GLY A 215 15.71 -10.41 4.42
CA GLY A 215 16.33 -10.44 3.09
C GLY A 215 17.77 -10.91 3.07
N TYR A 216 18.49 -10.75 4.18
CA TYR A 216 19.88 -11.17 4.27
C TYR A 216 20.04 -12.66 4.59
N SER A 217 19.02 -13.31 5.16
CA SER A 217 19.05 -14.77 5.41
C SER A 217 18.70 -15.59 4.17
N GLY A 218 18.07 -14.99 3.15
CA GLY A 218 17.57 -15.71 1.97
C GLY A 218 16.37 -16.60 2.26
N GLU A 219 15.75 -16.47 3.43
CA GLU A 219 14.58 -17.24 3.85
C GLU A 219 13.31 -16.41 3.67
N SER A 220 12.23 -17.06 3.20
CA SER A 220 10.92 -16.42 3.15
C SER A 220 10.39 -16.22 4.58
N VAL A 221 9.85 -15.04 4.87
CA VAL A 221 9.32 -14.69 6.20
C VAL A 221 7.80 -14.56 6.14
N VAL A 222 7.11 -15.22 7.07
CA VAL A 222 5.66 -15.11 7.24
C VAL A 222 5.37 -14.22 8.44
N ILE A 223 4.57 -13.18 8.24
CA ILE A 223 4.12 -12.26 9.29
C ILE A 223 2.59 -12.32 9.34
N THR A 224 2.04 -12.85 10.43
CA THR A 224 0.60 -12.83 10.69
C THR A 224 0.16 -11.46 11.21
N GLN A 225 -1.15 -11.17 11.18
CA GLN A 225 -1.69 -9.93 11.73
C GLN A 225 -1.34 -9.75 13.21
N GLU A 226 -1.44 -10.81 14.02
CA GLU A 226 -1.13 -10.76 15.45
C GLU A 226 0.36 -10.56 15.70
N ALA A 227 1.23 -11.15 14.86
CA ALA A 227 2.66 -10.89 14.91
C ALA A 227 2.96 -9.42 14.56
N ALA A 228 2.35 -8.90 13.49
CA ALA A 228 2.46 -7.51 13.07
C ALA A 228 2.02 -6.53 14.17
N ALA A 229 0.84 -6.75 14.74
CA ALA A 229 0.28 -5.91 15.80
C ALA A 229 1.14 -5.96 17.07
N ARG A 230 1.59 -7.15 17.50
CA ARG A 230 2.53 -7.27 18.64
C ARG A 230 3.84 -6.53 18.41
N MET A 231 4.41 -6.62 17.20
CA MET A 231 5.64 -5.88 16.86
C MET A 231 5.43 -4.37 16.93
N ALA A 232 4.21 -3.90 16.63
CA ALA A 232 3.82 -2.50 16.71
C ALA A 232 3.26 -2.08 18.07
N GLY A 233 3.19 -2.97 19.06
CA GLY A 233 2.61 -2.68 20.38
C GLY A 233 1.11 -2.39 20.36
N ILE A 234 0.40 -2.96 19.39
CA ILE A 234 -1.03 -2.78 19.16
C ILE A 234 -1.78 -4.03 19.62
N ASP A 235 -2.90 -3.86 20.33
CA ASP A 235 -3.86 -4.93 20.57
C ASP A 235 -4.87 -4.96 19.42
N VAL A 236 -4.95 -6.07 18.70
CA VAL A 236 -5.85 -6.20 17.54
C VAL A 236 -7.32 -6.08 17.98
N ALA A 237 -7.65 -6.53 19.19
CA ALA A 237 -9.01 -6.46 19.72
C ALA A 237 -9.51 -5.02 19.91
N ASP A 238 -8.60 -4.06 20.13
CA ASP A 238 -8.92 -2.66 20.35
C ASP A 238 -9.14 -1.88 19.02
N LEU A 239 -8.84 -2.50 17.87
CA LEU A 239 -8.98 -1.87 16.54
C LEU A 239 -10.42 -1.82 16.02
N GLU A 240 -11.30 -2.75 16.41
CA GLU A 240 -12.66 -2.85 15.84
C GLU A 240 -13.64 -1.79 16.38
N GLY A 241 -13.31 -1.09 17.47
CA GLY A 241 -14.27 -0.27 18.22
C GLY A 241 -14.06 1.25 18.19
N THR A 242 -12.94 1.77 17.66
CA THR A 242 -12.56 3.17 17.88
C THR A 242 -12.54 4.00 16.60
N CYS A 243 -13.04 5.26 16.70
CA CYS A 243 -12.90 6.29 15.66
C CYS A 243 -13.44 5.92 14.26
N ASN A 244 -14.55 5.19 14.23
CA ASN A 244 -15.30 4.86 13.02
C ASN A 244 -16.04 6.07 12.45
N TRP A 245 -16.45 5.99 11.19
CA TRP A 245 -17.24 7.03 10.54
C TRP A 245 -18.69 6.98 11.02
N GLY A 246 -18.94 7.63 12.17
CA GLY A 246 -20.25 7.71 12.84
C GLY A 246 -20.93 9.06 12.69
N SER A 247 -22.18 9.14 13.17
CA SER A 247 -23.01 10.36 13.10
C SER A 247 -22.34 11.59 13.75
N GLU A 248 -21.65 11.39 14.87
CA GLU A 248 -20.93 12.46 15.56
C GLU A 248 -19.75 13.01 14.74
N LEU A 249 -18.87 12.13 14.24
CA LEU A 249 -17.72 12.54 13.43
C LEU A 249 -18.17 13.17 12.11
N ALA A 250 -19.22 12.62 11.48
CA ALA A 250 -19.83 13.19 10.29
C ALA A 250 -20.44 14.59 10.57
N ALA A 251 -21.08 14.78 11.72
CA ALA A 251 -21.61 16.10 12.12
C ALA A 251 -20.47 17.11 12.34
N ARG A 252 -19.40 16.72 13.05
CA ARG A 252 -18.21 17.57 13.23
C ARG A 252 -17.56 17.91 11.90
N TYR A 253 -17.42 16.94 11.01
CA TYR A 253 -16.85 17.15 9.68
C TYR A 253 -17.66 18.18 8.90
N ARG A 254 -19.00 18.03 8.85
CA ARG A 254 -19.89 18.99 8.19
C ARG A 254 -19.80 20.41 8.78
N LEU A 255 -19.66 20.53 10.11
CA LEU A 255 -19.50 21.83 10.77
C LEU A 255 -18.14 22.47 10.49
N GLY A 256 -17.10 21.67 10.25
CA GLY A 256 -15.74 22.15 9.96
C GLY A 256 -15.50 22.51 8.49
N LEU A 257 -16.42 22.14 7.58
CA LEU A 257 -16.32 22.53 6.18
C LEU A 257 -16.52 24.06 6.05
N PRO A 258 -15.70 24.75 5.24
CA PRO A 258 -15.90 26.17 4.98
C PRO A 258 -17.29 26.40 4.39
N ALA A 259 -17.95 27.48 4.80
CA ALA A 259 -19.19 27.96 4.19
C ALA A 259 -18.91 28.46 2.76
N GLY A 260 -18.64 27.54 1.83
CA GLY A 260 -18.27 27.83 0.46
C GLY A 260 -19.49 28.13 -0.39
N GLY A 261 -19.60 29.37 -0.86
CA GLY A 261 -20.66 29.86 -1.75
C GLY A 261 -20.72 29.11 -3.08
N GLY A 262 -21.96 28.92 -3.54
CA GLY A 262 -22.31 28.11 -4.71
C GLY A 262 -23.10 26.89 -4.24
N VAL A 263 -24.37 26.82 -4.66
CA VAL A 263 -25.39 25.81 -4.34
C VAL A 263 -24.79 24.46 -3.96
N ALA A 264 -24.41 24.29 -2.69
CA ALA A 264 -24.01 23.00 -2.17
C ALA A 264 -25.30 22.19 -2.08
N GLU A 265 -25.40 21.10 -2.85
CA GLU A 265 -26.47 20.14 -2.66
C GLU A 265 -26.49 19.78 -1.17
N PRO A 266 -27.62 19.96 -0.47
CA PRO A 266 -27.68 19.89 0.99
C PRO A 266 -27.24 18.53 1.55
N ASP A 267 -27.29 17.48 0.72
CA ASP A 267 -26.93 16.11 1.11
C ASP A 267 -25.51 15.69 0.72
N ALA A 268 -24.78 16.49 -0.06
CA ALA A 268 -23.44 16.16 -0.51
C ALA A 268 -22.42 16.16 0.63
N LEU A 269 -21.50 15.19 0.62
CA LEU A 269 -20.38 15.09 1.55
C LEU A 269 -19.07 15.33 0.79
N PRO A 270 -18.63 16.58 0.64
CA PRO A 270 -17.39 16.88 -0.07
C PRO A 270 -16.19 16.53 0.80
N VAL A 271 -15.24 15.78 0.24
CA VAL A 271 -13.96 15.48 0.89
C VAL A 271 -12.82 15.89 -0.03
N ALA A 272 -12.02 16.85 0.41
CA ALA A 272 -10.83 17.29 -0.30
C ALA A 272 -9.74 16.22 -0.21
N VAL A 273 -9.23 15.77 -1.35
CA VAL A 273 -8.14 14.80 -1.45
C VAL A 273 -6.96 15.52 -2.06
N GLN A 274 -5.97 15.85 -1.21
CA GLN A 274 -4.74 16.47 -1.68
C GLN A 274 -3.94 15.47 -2.51
N VAL A 275 -3.70 15.83 -3.76
CA VAL A 275 -2.88 15.08 -4.70
C VAL A 275 -1.41 15.32 -4.31
N ARG A 276 -0.76 14.30 -3.74
CA ARG A 276 0.66 14.38 -3.37
C ARG A 276 1.53 13.83 -4.51
N PRO A 277 2.70 14.46 -4.80
CA PRO A 277 3.62 14.01 -5.85
C PRO A 277 4.15 12.58 -5.64
N ALA A 278 4.21 12.15 -4.38
CA ALA A 278 4.49 10.78 -4.00
C ALA A 278 3.16 10.15 -3.58
N VAL A 279 2.65 9.19 -4.36
CA VAL A 279 1.41 8.48 -4.03
C VAL A 279 1.70 7.50 -2.91
N VAL A 280 1.84 8.04 -1.71
CA VAL A 280 2.11 7.27 -0.52
C VAL A 280 0.87 7.30 0.35
N GLY A 281 0.31 6.12 0.58
CA GLY A 281 -0.84 5.88 1.46
C GLY A 281 -2.17 5.63 0.76
N GLY A 282 -2.24 5.78 -0.57
CA GLY A 282 -3.46 5.55 -1.33
C GLY A 282 -4.65 6.42 -0.89
N LEU A 283 -5.82 6.13 -1.45
CA LEU A 283 -7.06 6.88 -1.24
C LEU A 283 -7.52 6.84 0.22
N HIS A 284 -7.36 5.69 0.90
CA HIS A 284 -7.76 5.53 2.31
C HIS A 284 -6.97 6.46 3.24
N SER A 285 -5.64 6.50 3.15
CA SER A 285 -4.84 7.41 3.99
C SER A 285 -5.11 8.87 3.63
N ALA A 286 -5.33 9.19 2.35
CA ALA A 286 -5.64 10.55 1.93
C ALA A 286 -6.97 11.04 2.53
N LEU A 287 -8.00 10.19 2.55
CA LEU A 287 -9.28 10.48 3.19
C LEU A 287 -9.15 10.69 4.70
N ARG A 288 -8.41 9.82 5.38
CA ARG A 288 -8.16 9.94 6.83
C ARG A 288 -7.49 11.26 7.16
N ARG A 289 -6.44 11.62 6.42
CA ARG A 289 -5.74 12.91 6.60
C ARG A 289 -6.67 14.11 6.38
N SER A 290 -7.54 14.04 5.37
CA SER A 290 -8.52 15.10 5.10
C SER A 290 -9.53 15.28 6.21
N VAL A 291 -10.15 14.17 6.67
CA VAL A 291 -11.11 14.18 7.77
C VAL A 291 -10.46 14.67 9.06
N GLU A 292 -9.24 14.21 9.35
CA GLU A 292 -8.46 14.65 10.50
C GLU A 292 -8.13 16.14 10.48
N ALA A 293 -7.74 16.67 9.31
CA ALA A 293 -7.42 18.08 9.16
C ALA A 293 -8.64 18.98 9.44
N VAL A 294 -9.84 18.53 9.08
CA VAL A 294 -11.09 19.28 9.29
C VAL A 294 -11.62 19.11 10.72
N THR A 295 -11.59 17.89 11.27
CA THR A 295 -12.25 17.58 12.54
C THR A 295 -11.33 17.67 13.76
N GLY A 296 -10.01 17.64 13.56
CA GLY A 296 -9.03 17.44 14.62
C GLY A 296 -9.10 16.06 15.29
N GLN A 297 -9.94 15.14 14.77
CA GLN A 297 -10.13 13.81 15.33
C GLN A 297 -9.63 12.74 14.36
N PRO A 298 -8.91 11.71 14.86
CA PRO A 298 -8.40 10.63 14.04
C PRO A 298 -9.53 9.80 13.42
N LEU A 299 -9.33 9.35 12.18
CA LEU A 299 -10.25 8.45 11.47
C LEU A 299 -9.58 7.07 11.33
N SER A 300 -10.28 6.02 11.78
CA SER A 300 -9.80 4.64 11.65
C SER A 300 -9.80 4.18 10.18
N ALA A 301 -9.05 3.11 9.87
CA ALA A 301 -9.08 2.50 8.53
C ALA A 301 -10.48 1.98 8.17
N ALA A 302 -11.18 1.36 9.13
CA ALA A 302 -12.57 0.95 8.97
C ALA A 302 -13.51 2.14 8.72
N GLY A 303 -13.31 3.25 9.44
CA GLY A 303 -14.03 4.50 9.21
C GLY A 303 -13.79 5.07 7.81
N ALA A 304 -12.56 5.00 7.29
CA ALA A 304 -12.26 5.41 5.92
C ALA A 304 -12.99 4.55 4.87
N ARG A 305 -13.09 3.23 5.11
CA ARG A 305 -13.89 2.32 4.25
C ARG A 305 -15.38 2.67 4.29
N GLN A 306 -15.93 2.94 5.48
CA GLN A 306 -17.32 3.38 5.65
C GLN A 306 -17.59 4.72 4.96
N LEU A 307 -16.65 5.67 5.03
CA LEU A 307 -16.72 6.93 4.32
C LEU A 307 -16.74 6.71 2.80
N LEU A 308 -15.85 5.87 2.27
CA LEU A 308 -15.83 5.52 0.83
C LEU A 308 -17.13 4.86 0.36
N ALA A 309 -17.79 4.09 1.21
CA ALA A 309 -19.08 3.49 0.93
C ALA A 309 -20.26 4.46 1.08
N SER A 310 -20.03 5.71 1.51
CA SER A 310 -21.11 6.68 1.71
C SER A 310 -21.72 7.11 0.37
N PRO A 311 -23.05 7.03 0.20
CA PRO A 311 -23.70 7.28 -1.09
C PRO A 311 -23.59 8.73 -1.56
N ASN A 312 -23.38 9.67 -0.63
CA ASN A 312 -23.32 11.09 -0.94
C ASN A 312 -21.89 11.64 -1.03
N LEU A 313 -20.88 10.75 -1.04
CA LEU A 313 -19.48 11.15 -1.08
C LEU A 313 -19.13 11.86 -2.38
N VAL A 314 -18.50 13.02 -2.26
CA VAL A 314 -17.93 13.79 -3.37
C VAL A 314 -16.44 13.98 -3.12
N LEU A 315 -15.60 13.26 -3.85
CA LEU A 315 -14.14 13.42 -3.77
C LEU A 315 -13.72 14.64 -4.59
N ARG A 316 -13.03 15.59 -3.96
CA ARG A 316 -12.49 16.79 -4.62
C ARG A 316 -10.98 16.71 -4.66
N PHE A 317 -10.41 16.44 -5.81
CA PHE A 317 -8.95 16.36 -5.96
C PHE A 317 -8.35 17.77 -6.08
N GLU A 318 -7.43 18.09 -5.17
CA GLU A 318 -6.72 19.38 -5.10
C GLU A 318 -5.23 19.16 -5.33
N GLY A 319 -4.64 19.84 -6.32
CA GLY A 319 -3.21 19.78 -6.62
C GLY A 319 -2.90 19.67 -8.13
N PRO A 320 -1.61 19.56 -8.51
CA PRO A 320 -1.20 19.48 -9.91
C PRO A 320 -1.81 18.22 -10.55
N GLY A 321 -2.56 18.42 -11.64
CA GLY A 321 -3.46 17.43 -12.26
C GLY A 321 -2.81 16.12 -12.70
N ASP A 322 -1.48 16.05 -12.78
CA ASP A 322 -0.75 14.88 -13.26
C ASP A 322 -0.87 13.67 -12.32
N ALA A 323 -0.97 13.86 -11.00
CA ALA A 323 -1.06 12.75 -10.04
C ALA A 323 -2.49 12.18 -9.88
N ALA A 324 -3.49 12.83 -10.48
CA ALA A 324 -4.85 12.28 -10.67
C ALA A 324 -5.12 11.84 -12.14
N GLY A 325 -4.08 11.88 -13.00
CA GLY A 325 -4.20 11.51 -14.40
C GLY A 325 -4.49 10.03 -14.65
N PRO A 326 -4.97 9.66 -15.84
CA PRO A 326 -5.14 8.27 -16.23
C PRO A 326 -3.84 7.48 -16.05
N GLY A 327 -3.88 6.39 -15.26
CA GLY A 327 -2.73 5.52 -15.02
C GLY A 327 -1.99 5.79 -13.71
N THR A 328 -2.40 6.78 -12.90
CA THR A 328 -1.87 6.94 -11.54
C THR A 328 -2.51 5.97 -10.56
N LEU A 329 -1.78 5.66 -9.47
CA LEU A 329 -2.28 4.80 -8.39
C LEU A 329 -3.59 5.34 -7.79
N LEU A 330 -3.66 6.65 -7.56
CA LEU A 330 -4.85 7.28 -7.00
C LEU A 330 -6.05 7.18 -7.95
N ALA A 331 -5.85 7.37 -9.26
CA ALA A 331 -6.91 7.21 -10.26
C ALA A 331 -7.41 5.76 -10.35
N GLU A 332 -6.54 4.77 -10.15
CA GLU A 332 -6.94 3.37 -10.08
C GLU A 332 -7.76 3.06 -8.83
N GLU A 333 -7.30 3.52 -7.66
CA GLU A 333 -8.02 3.30 -6.39
C GLU A 333 -9.37 4.01 -6.38
N VAL A 334 -9.46 5.20 -6.98
CA VAL A 334 -10.74 5.88 -7.22
C VAL A 334 -11.64 5.04 -8.11
N ARG A 335 -11.14 4.47 -9.21
CA ARG A 335 -11.94 3.61 -10.10
C ARG A 335 -12.47 2.38 -9.37
N VAL A 336 -11.64 1.73 -8.55
CA VAL A 336 -12.06 0.60 -7.71
C VAL A 336 -13.14 1.04 -6.72
N ALA A 337 -12.93 2.18 -6.05
CA ALA A 337 -13.92 2.73 -5.13
C ALA A 337 -15.24 3.10 -5.84
N GLN A 338 -15.21 3.64 -7.06
CA GLN A 338 -16.41 3.92 -7.86
C GLN A 338 -17.14 2.65 -8.30
N ALA A 339 -16.41 1.57 -8.58
CA ALA A 339 -17.03 0.28 -8.89
C ALA A 339 -17.77 -0.30 -7.67
N MET A 340 -17.25 -0.07 -6.45
CA MET A 340 -17.89 -0.48 -5.20
C MET A 340 -19.01 0.47 -4.75
N ASN A 341 -18.90 1.77 -5.06
CA ASN A 341 -19.87 2.81 -4.76
C ASN A 341 -20.18 3.61 -6.03
N PRO A 342 -21.12 3.15 -6.88
CA PRO A 342 -21.47 3.83 -8.13
C PRO A 342 -22.04 5.24 -7.95
N SER A 343 -22.54 5.57 -6.76
CA SER A 343 -23.02 6.91 -6.41
C SER A 343 -21.91 7.89 -6.03
N MET A 344 -20.68 7.42 -5.80
CA MET A 344 -19.55 8.28 -5.48
C MET A 344 -19.23 9.22 -6.66
N ARG A 345 -19.22 10.51 -6.39
CA ARG A 345 -18.86 11.54 -7.38
C ARG A 345 -17.41 11.95 -7.20
N VAL A 346 -16.73 12.22 -8.32
CA VAL A 346 -15.34 12.67 -8.36
C VAL A 346 -15.28 13.99 -9.12
N VAL A 347 -14.71 15.00 -8.48
CA VAL A 347 -14.51 16.33 -9.04
C VAL A 347 -13.02 16.65 -8.99
N THR A 348 -12.41 16.87 -10.15
CA THR A 348 -11.02 17.32 -10.21
C THR A 348 -11.01 18.83 -10.24
N LEU A 349 -10.40 19.46 -9.24
CA LEU A 349 -10.17 20.90 -9.22
C LEU A 349 -8.79 21.13 -9.83
N THR A 350 -8.74 21.31 -11.15
CA THR A 350 -7.54 21.92 -11.76
C THR A 350 -7.46 23.35 -11.25
N GLU A 351 -6.39 23.69 -10.54
CA GLU A 351 -6.05 25.10 -10.35
C GLU A 351 -6.02 25.74 -11.75
N ALA A 352 -6.90 26.70 -11.99
CA ALA A 352 -6.75 27.59 -13.13
C ALA A 352 -5.38 28.25 -12.93
N GLY A 353 -4.41 27.89 -13.78
CA GLY A 353 -3.09 28.49 -13.74
C GLY A 353 -3.20 30.02 -13.82
N PRO A 354 -2.27 30.76 -13.20
CA PRO A 354 -2.17 32.20 -13.42
C PRO A 354 -1.96 32.55 -14.90
#